data_AF-A0A494VS04-F1
#
_entry.id   AF-A0A494VS04-F1
#
_cell.length_a   1.000
_cell.length_b   1.000
_cell.length_c   1.000
_cell.angle_alpha   90.00
_cell.angle_beta   90.00
_cell.angle_gamma   90.00
#
_symmetry.space_group_name_H-M   'P 1'
#
loop_
_entity.id
_entity.type
_entity.pdbx_description
1 polymer ?
#
loop_
_entity_poly.entity_id
_entity_poly.type
_entity_poly.pdbx_seq_one_letter_code
_entity_poly.pdbx_strand_id
1 'polypeptide(L)'
;MGFWHIRLNDVYAKKIDATKTRKLLDATTSEYYYRLKRQLPVETLVYDDWEIHFDPTDLNEVIMFIENDLIPTLESDEIDLMEQYGGWDNFITLFKNDRDFLSSAMSICEDENYFDYPPIIARYLGDFRDLIKYALSVNRLYEVYVD
;
A
#
# COMPACT_ATOMS: atom_id res chain seq x y z
N MET A 1 17.69 -3.91 0.41
CA MET A 1 16.62 -3.94 1.43
C MET A 1 15.64 -2.87 0.98
N GLY A 2 14.43 -3.23 0.56
CA GLY A 2 13.50 -2.31 -0.11
C GLY A 2 12.62 -1.60 0.92
N PHE A 3 12.70 -0.27 0.95
CA PHE A 3 11.94 0.60 1.84
C PHE A 3 10.51 0.79 1.30
N TRP A 4 9.50 0.76 2.17
CA TRP A 4 8.09 0.95 1.81
C TRP A 4 7.71 2.42 2.02
N HIS A 5 8.32 3.29 1.21
CA HIS A 5 7.97 4.71 1.10
C HIS A 5 6.62 4.87 0.42
N ILE A 6 5.89 5.95 0.68
CA ILE A 6 4.61 6.28 0.01
C ILE A 6 4.74 6.04 -1.49
N ARG A 7 4.01 5.04 -1.98
CA ARG A 7 4.20 4.54 -3.32
C ARG A 7 3.14 5.17 -4.21
N LEU A 8 3.58 5.69 -5.35
CA LEU A 8 2.74 6.16 -6.46
C LEU A 8 1.57 5.21 -6.77
N ASN A 9 1.77 3.91 -6.53
CA ASN A 9 0.76 2.86 -6.66
C ASN A 9 -0.47 3.02 -5.73
N ASP A 10 -0.38 3.66 -4.56
CA ASP A 10 -1.50 3.81 -3.61
C ASP A 10 -2.43 4.93 -4.06
N VAL A 11 -1.85 6.03 -4.54
CA VAL A 11 -2.58 7.14 -5.16
C VAL A 11 -3.22 6.67 -6.47
N TYR A 12 -2.54 5.78 -7.18
CA TYR A 12 -3.05 5.16 -8.39
C TYR A 12 -4.18 4.17 -8.10
N ALA A 13 -3.99 3.25 -7.15
CA ALA A 13 -4.99 2.29 -6.70
C ALA A 13 -6.27 2.98 -6.24
N LYS A 14 -6.13 4.13 -5.55
CA LYS A 14 -7.28 4.93 -5.11
C LYS A 14 -8.18 5.37 -6.27
N LYS A 15 -7.59 5.71 -7.43
CA LYS A 15 -8.38 6.09 -8.62
C LYS A 15 -9.25 4.93 -9.13
N ILE A 16 -8.79 3.69 -8.92
CA ILE A 16 -9.50 2.48 -9.31
C ILE A 16 -10.61 2.17 -8.31
N ASP A 17 -10.25 1.99 -7.03
CA ASP A 17 -11.20 1.72 -5.96
C ASP A 17 -10.64 2.18 -4.60
N ALA A 18 -11.20 3.28 -4.07
CA ALA A 18 -10.76 3.86 -2.81
C ALA A 18 -11.03 2.94 -1.60
N THR A 19 -12.08 2.11 -1.63
CA THR A 19 -12.41 1.19 -0.54
C THR A 19 -11.40 0.05 -0.50
N LYS A 20 -11.14 -0.60 -1.64
CA LYS A 20 -10.15 -1.69 -1.73
C LYS A 20 -8.73 -1.19 -1.47
N THR A 21 -8.41 0.03 -1.92
CA THR A 21 -7.13 0.66 -1.61
C THR A 21 -6.93 0.90 -0.13
N ARG A 22 -8.00 1.21 0.62
CA ARG A 22 -7.90 1.31 2.08
C ARG A 22 -7.48 -0.03 2.71
N LYS A 23 -8.05 -1.14 2.22
CA LYS A 23 -7.67 -2.49 2.68
C LYS A 23 -6.24 -2.84 2.29
N LEU A 24 -5.81 -2.45 1.09
CA LEU A 24 -4.43 -2.59 0.65
C LEU A 24 -3.44 -1.89 1.59
N LEU A 25 -3.74 -0.64 1.98
CA LEU A 25 -2.96 0.11 2.96
C LEU A 25 -2.98 -0.52 4.35
N ASP A 26 -4.13 -1.00 4.80
CA ASP A 26 -4.26 -1.65 6.11
C ASP A 26 -3.44 -2.98 6.12
N ALA A 27 -3.34 -3.69 4.99
CA ALA A 27 -2.50 -4.89 4.82
C ALA A 27 -0.98 -4.61 4.82
N THR A 28 -0.57 -3.35 4.70
CA THR A 28 0.83 -2.91 4.84
C THR A 28 1.11 -2.22 6.17
N THR A 29 0.14 -2.23 7.10
CA THR A 29 0.21 -1.51 8.38
C THR A 29 0.29 -2.49 9.55
N SER A 30 1.08 -2.16 10.58
CA SER A 30 1.13 -3.00 11.78
C SER A 30 -0.17 -2.93 12.57
N GLU A 31 -0.47 -3.96 13.37
CA GLU A 31 -1.68 -3.99 14.21
C GLU A 31 -1.74 -2.77 15.15
N TYR A 32 -0.59 -2.37 15.71
CA TYR A 32 -0.46 -1.17 16.53
C TYR A 32 -0.94 0.08 15.79
N TYR A 33 -0.40 0.33 14.60
CA TYR A 33 -0.76 1.50 13.79
C TYR A 33 -2.19 1.46 13.28
N TYR A 34 -2.69 0.28 12.90
CA TYR A 34 -4.07 0.09 12.48
C TYR A 34 -5.03 0.52 13.60
N ARG A 35 -4.81 0.04 14.82
CA ARG A 35 -5.64 0.37 15.99
C ARG A 35 -5.56 1.86 16.33
N LEU A 36 -4.35 2.41 16.34
CA LEU A 36 -4.13 3.84 16.60
C LEU A 36 -4.93 4.72 15.63
N LYS A 37 -4.85 4.43 14.33
CA LYS A 37 -5.55 5.19 13.28
C LYS A 37 -7.07 5.06 13.38
N ARG A 38 -7.57 3.89 13.76
CA ARG A 38 -9.01 3.59 13.90
C ARG A 38 -9.58 4.01 15.26
N GLN A 39 -8.78 4.65 16.12
CA GLN A 39 -9.17 5.00 17.50
C GLN A 39 -9.66 3.78 18.30
N LEU A 40 -9.06 2.63 18.03
CA LEU A 40 -9.31 1.38 18.75
C LEU A 40 -8.33 1.25 19.93
N PRO A 41 -8.69 0.49 20.98
CA PRO A 41 -7.76 0.22 22.09
C PRO A 41 -6.51 -0.51 21.58
N VAL A 42 -5.33 0.07 21.81
CA VAL A 42 -4.03 -0.54 21.47
C VAL A 42 -3.59 -1.65 22.46
N GLU A 43 -4.25 -1.72 23.62
CA GLU A 43 -4.00 -2.74 24.65
C GLU A 43 -2.52 -2.80 25.09
N THR A 44 -1.85 -3.92 24.85
CA THR A 44 -0.43 -4.15 25.19
C THR A 44 0.51 -3.87 24.02
N LEU A 45 -0.02 -3.45 22.87
CA LEU A 45 0.78 -3.22 21.67
C LEU A 45 1.60 -1.94 21.80
N VAL A 46 2.83 -1.98 21.29
CA VAL A 46 3.79 -0.87 21.28
C VAL A 46 4.18 -0.51 19.84
N TYR A 47 4.82 0.65 19.69
CA TYR A 47 5.31 1.15 18.41
C TYR A 47 6.20 0.15 17.66
N ASP A 48 7.03 -0.61 18.40
CA ASP A 48 7.95 -1.60 17.84
C ASP A 48 7.29 -2.96 17.54
N ASP A 49 5.97 -3.08 17.70
CA ASP A 49 5.23 -4.26 17.26
C ASP A 49 4.98 -4.16 15.75
N TRP A 50 5.84 -4.85 15.00
CA TRP A 50 5.85 -4.84 13.53
C TRP A 50 4.93 -5.90 12.90
N GLU A 51 4.25 -6.70 13.71
CA GLU A 51 3.26 -7.67 13.22
C GLU A 51 2.09 -6.94 12.54
N ILE A 52 1.68 -7.44 11.36
CA ILE A 52 0.61 -6.79 10.59
C ILE A 52 -0.75 -6.86 11.28
N HIS A 53 -1.65 -5.96 10.87
CA HIS A 53 -3.08 -6.22 11.00
C HIS A 53 -3.52 -7.37 10.09
N PHE A 54 -3.83 -8.54 10.68
CA PHE A 54 -4.13 -9.77 9.93
C PHE A 54 -5.60 -10.16 10.00
N ASP A 55 -6.41 -9.59 9.09
CA ASP A 55 -7.79 -10.03 8.84
C ASP A 55 -7.85 -10.87 7.54
N PRO A 56 -8.13 -12.18 7.60
CA PRO A 56 -8.16 -13.04 6.42
C PRO A 56 -9.19 -12.62 5.36
N THR A 57 -10.31 -11.99 5.76
CA THR A 57 -11.34 -11.52 4.83
C THR A 57 -10.80 -10.35 4.02
N ASP A 58 -10.23 -9.36 4.71
CA ASP A 58 -9.65 -8.18 4.07
C ASP A 58 -8.44 -8.54 3.22
N LEU A 59 -7.58 -9.45 3.69
CA LEU A 59 -6.42 -9.93 2.92
C LEU A 59 -6.83 -10.66 1.63
N ASN A 60 -7.91 -11.45 1.64
CA ASN A 60 -8.43 -12.06 0.42
C ASN A 60 -8.99 -11.02 -0.55
N GLU A 61 -9.65 -9.97 -0.05
CA GLU A 61 -10.09 -8.87 -0.90
C GLU A 61 -8.93 -8.08 -1.51
N VAL A 62 -7.84 -7.89 -0.74
CA VAL A 62 -6.60 -7.27 -1.25
C VAL A 62 -5.97 -8.12 -2.35
N ILE A 63 -5.90 -9.43 -2.18
CA ILE A 63 -5.43 -10.35 -3.23
C ILE A 63 -6.26 -10.17 -4.51
N MET A 64 -7.59 -10.22 -4.40
CA MET A 64 -8.48 -10.07 -5.55
C MET A 64 -8.34 -8.70 -6.21
N PHE A 65 -8.17 -7.63 -5.42
CA PHE A 65 -7.96 -6.28 -5.93
C PHE A 65 -6.67 -6.19 -6.74
N ILE A 66 -5.57 -6.73 -6.22
CA ILE A 66 -4.28 -6.73 -6.91
C ILE A 66 -4.38 -7.50 -8.23
N GLU A 67 -5.00 -8.69 -8.21
CA GLU A 67 -5.07 -9.58 -9.38
C GLU A 67 -6.01 -9.10 -10.47
N ASN A 68 -7.20 -8.65 -10.10
CA ASN A 68 -8.28 -8.43 -11.07
C ASN A 68 -8.38 -6.98 -11.51
N ASP A 69 -7.93 -6.03 -10.68
CA ASP A 69 -8.13 -4.61 -10.91
C ASP A 69 -6.79 -3.89 -11.08
N LEU A 70 -5.89 -3.96 -10.09
CA LEU A 70 -4.71 -3.09 -10.03
C LEU A 70 -3.62 -3.45 -11.05
N ILE A 71 -3.16 -4.71 -11.08
CA ILE A 71 -2.16 -5.16 -12.06
C ILE A 71 -2.67 -5.01 -13.50
N PRO A 72 -3.88 -5.50 -13.85
CA PRO A 72 -4.40 -5.34 -15.21
C PRO A 72 -4.50 -3.88 -15.66
N THR A 73 -4.89 -2.97 -14.76
CA THR A 73 -4.96 -1.54 -15.10
C THR A 73 -3.56 -0.96 -15.33
N LEU A 74 -2.59 -1.28 -14.47
CA LEU A 74 -1.18 -0.88 -14.64
C LEU A 74 -0.57 -1.40 -15.95
N GLU A 75 -0.86 -2.64 -16.33
CA GLU A 75 -0.36 -3.25 -17.56
C GLU A 75 -1.04 -2.68 -18.82
N SER A 76 -2.24 -2.11 -18.68
CA SER A 76 -2.97 -1.47 -19.77
C SER A 76 -2.60 0.02 -19.98
N ASP A 77 -2.02 0.66 -18.96
CA ASP A 77 -1.62 2.05 -19.04
C ASP A 77 -0.30 2.20 -19.81
N GLU A 78 -0.35 2.90 -20.95
CA GLU A 78 0.80 3.14 -21.82
C GLU A 78 1.64 4.37 -21.39
N ILE A 79 1.12 5.17 -20.45
CA ILE A 79 1.72 6.42 -19.99
C ILE A 79 2.40 6.18 -18.64
N ASP A 80 3.59 6.76 -18.47
CA ASP A 80 4.26 6.79 -17.17
C ASP A 80 3.36 7.40 -16.09
N LEU A 81 3.31 6.79 -14.91
CA LEU A 81 2.39 7.26 -13.87
C LEU A 81 2.72 8.69 -13.42
N MET A 82 4.00 9.06 -13.33
CA MET A 82 4.40 10.41 -12.94
C MET A 82 3.97 11.44 -14.00
N GLU A 83 4.08 11.09 -15.28
CA GLU A 83 3.52 11.91 -16.37
C GLU A 83 2.00 12.03 -16.26
N GLN A 84 1.29 10.95 -15.94
CA GLN A 84 -0.16 10.97 -15.72
C GLN A 84 -0.59 11.93 -14.59
N TYR A 85 0.27 12.10 -13.58
CA TYR A 85 0.06 13.05 -12.50
C TYR A 85 0.59 14.46 -12.78
N GLY A 86 1.10 14.74 -13.98
CA GLY A 86 1.63 16.07 -14.34
C GLY A 86 2.97 16.40 -13.67
N GLY A 87 3.74 15.37 -13.32
CA GLY A 87 5.05 15.51 -12.69
C GLY A 87 5.01 15.56 -11.16
N TRP A 88 6.21 15.55 -10.58
CA TRP A 88 6.47 15.42 -9.15
C TRP A 88 5.76 16.48 -8.29
N ASP A 89 5.87 17.75 -8.66
CA ASP A 89 5.29 18.86 -7.89
C ASP A 89 3.76 18.76 -7.80
N ASN A 90 3.13 18.34 -8.89
CA ASN A 90 1.68 18.17 -8.93
C ASN A 90 1.25 16.92 -8.15
N PHE A 91 2.03 15.83 -8.21
CA PHE A 91 1.83 14.66 -7.37
C PHE A 91 1.91 15.00 -5.87
N ILE A 92 2.95 15.73 -5.44
CA ILE A 92 3.08 16.22 -4.05
C ILE A 92 1.87 17.07 -3.65
N THR A 93 1.40 17.93 -4.55
CA THR A 93 0.25 18.79 -4.30
C THR A 93 -1.03 17.98 -4.10
N LEU A 94 -1.27 16.99 -4.97
CA LEU A 94 -2.39 16.06 -4.85
C LEU A 94 -2.32 15.28 -3.53
N PHE A 95 -1.14 14.76 -3.19
CA PHE A 95 -0.90 14.06 -1.94
C PHE A 95 -1.21 14.92 -0.71
N LYS A 96 -0.68 16.15 -0.66
CA LYS A 96 -0.85 17.05 0.49
C LYS A 96 -2.30 17.47 0.70
N ASN A 97 -3.10 17.52 -0.37
CA ASN A 97 -4.52 17.85 -0.32
C ASN A 97 -5.41 16.66 0.08
N ASP A 98 -4.87 15.44 0.09
CA ASP A 98 -5.60 14.19 0.35
C ASP A 98 -5.05 13.46 1.59
N ARG A 99 -4.72 14.25 2.62
CA ARG A 99 -4.07 13.75 3.84
C ARG A 99 -4.87 12.67 4.57
N ASP A 100 -6.19 12.71 4.57
CA ASP A 100 -7.00 11.73 5.31
C ASP A 100 -6.94 10.34 4.67
N PHE A 101 -6.72 10.27 3.35
CA PHE A 101 -6.55 9.00 2.66
C PHE A 101 -5.14 8.45 2.78
N LEU A 102 -4.13 9.31 2.69
CA LEU A 102 -2.74 8.89 2.54
C LEU A 102 -1.90 9.06 3.82
N SER A 103 -2.46 9.62 4.90
CA SER A 103 -1.78 9.75 6.21
C SER A 103 -1.35 8.43 6.85
N SER A 104 -1.90 7.29 6.41
CA SER A 104 -1.41 5.96 6.82
C SER A 104 -0.30 5.40 5.94
N ALA A 105 -0.13 5.93 4.73
CA ALA A 105 1.04 5.62 3.94
C ALA A 105 2.16 6.47 4.54
N MET A 106 3.05 5.85 5.32
CA MET A 106 4.09 6.58 6.03
C MET A 106 5.18 7.02 5.06
N SER A 107 5.48 8.32 5.12
CA SER A 107 6.62 9.03 4.55
C SER A 107 6.77 9.06 3.01
N ILE A 108 6.58 10.26 2.42
CA ILE A 108 7.23 10.59 1.14
C ILE A 108 8.71 10.74 1.47
N CYS A 109 9.52 9.74 1.12
CA CYS A 109 10.97 9.95 1.06
C CYS A 109 11.30 10.43 -0.35
N GLU A 110 11.96 11.59 -0.46
CA GLU A 110 12.73 11.97 -1.64
C GLU A 110 13.92 11.00 -1.77
N ASP A 111 13.65 9.78 -2.22
CA ASP A 111 14.72 8.92 -2.72
C ASP A 111 14.57 8.86 -4.24
N GLU A 112 15.67 9.12 -4.96
CA GLU A 112 15.71 9.37 -6.41
C GLU A 112 15.32 8.15 -7.26
N ASN A 113 14.97 7.03 -6.62
CA ASN A 113 14.55 5.79 -7.26
C ASN A 113 13.03 5.64 -7.24
N TYR A 114 12.31 6.65 -7.75
CA TYR A 114 10.89 6.50 -8.03
C TYR A 114 10.69 5.38 -9.05
N PHE A 115 10.01 4.32 -8.64
CA PHE A 115 9.49 3.34 -9.58
C PHE A 115 8.14 3.85 -10.09
N ASP A 116 8.18 4.75 -11.06
CA ASP A 116 7.02 5.29 -11.78
C ASP A 116 6.59 4.41 -12.95
N TYR A 117 7.49 3.56 -13.44
CA TYR A 117 7.23 2.62 -14.52
C TYR A 117 6.21 1.52 -14.13
N PRO A 118 5.01 1.48 -14.75
CA PRO A 118 3.92 0.58 -14.36
C PRO A 118 4.30 -0.91 -14.26
N PRO A 119 5.10 -1.50 -15.18
CA PRO A 119 5.50 -2.90 -15.07
C PRO A 119 6.35 -3.23 -13.83
N ILE A 120 7.17 -2.30 -13.34
CA ILE A 120 7.93 -2.51 -12.10
C ILE A 120 6.99 -2.51 -10.91
N ILE A 121 6.03 -1.57 -10.88
CA ILE A 121 5.01 -1.49 -9.84
C ILE A 121 4.15 -2.77 -9.83
N ALA A 122 3.70 -3.21 -10.99
CA ALA A 122 2.91 -4.43 -11.15
C ALA A 122 3.65 -5.67 -10.62
N ARG A 123 4.97 -5.78 -10.89
CA ARG A 123 5.80 -6.84 -10.32
C ARG A 123 5.83 -6.81 -8.79
N TYR A 124 6.06 -5.65 -8.18
CA TYR A 124 6.09 -5.53 -6.71
C TYR A 124 4.73 -5.82 -6.06
N LEU A 125 3.63 -5.43 -6.72
CA LEU A 125 2.29 -5.79 -6.29
C LEU A 125 2.05 -7.31 -6.40
N GLY A 126 2.56 -7.95 -7.44
CA GLY A 126 2.55 -9.40 -7.60
C GLY A 126 3.31 -10.12 -6.48
N ASP A 127 4.52 -9.66 -6.16
CA ASP A 127 5.33 -10.20 -5.06
C ASP A 127 4.61 -10.04 -3.71
N PHE A 128 4.00 -8.88 -3.46
CA PHE A 128 3.24 -8.63 -2.23
C PHE A 128 2.00 -9.51 -2.13
N ARG A 129 1.23 -9.65 -3.21
CA ARG A 129 0.11 -10.58 -3.29
C ARG A 129 0.54 -12.01 -2.94
N ASP A 130 1.66 -12.47 -3.50
CA ASP A 130 2.14 -13.83 -3.29
C ASP A 130 2.62 -14.05 -1.84
N LEU A 131 3.19 -13.01 -1.21
CA LEU A 131 3.46 -13.00 0.24
C LEU A 131 2.17 -13.16 1.06
N ILE A 132 1.12 -12.40 0.77
CA ILE A 132 -0.18 -12.51 1.48
C ILE A 132 -0.76 -13.91 1.31
N LYS A 133 -0.78 -14.44 0.07
CA LYS A 133 -1.27 -15.80 -0.22
C LYS A 133 -0.50 -16.84 0.59
N TYR A 134 0.81 -16.74 0.63
CA TYR A 134 1.64 -17.63 1.42
C TYR A 134 1.30 -17.53 2.90
N ALA A 135 1.28 -16.32 3.47
CA ALA A 135 0.95 -16.04 4.86
C ALA A 135 -0.40 -16.63 5.28
N LEU A 136 -1.44 -16.45 4.45
CA LEU A 136 -2.76 -17.08 4.65
C LEU A 136 -2.69 -18.61 4.59
N SER A 137 -1.95 -19.18 3.63
CA SER A 137 -1.85 -20.63 3.45
C SER A 137 -1.20 -21.35 4.63
N VAL A 138 -0.27 -20.68 5.32
CA VAL A 138 0.43 -21.21 6.50
C VAL A 138 -0.11 -20.66 7.82
N ASN A 139 -1.17 -19.84 7.78
CA ASN A 139 -1.74 -19.14 8.91
C ASN A 139 -0.69 -18.43 9.80
N ARG A 140 0.18 -17.63 9.17
CA ARG A 140 1.29 -16.95 9.84
C ARG A 140 1.31 -15.47 9.48
N LEU A 141 1.53 -14.63 10.49
CA LEU A 141 1.76 -13.19 10.33
C LEU A 141 3.07 -12.93 9.56
N TYR A 142 3.10 -11.84 8.81
CA TYR A 142 4.33 -11.23 8.32
C TYR A 142 4.60 -9.93 9.08
N GLU A 143 5.83 -9.44 8.99
CA GLU A 143 6.23 -8.18 9.61
C GLU A 143 6.20 -7.07 8.57
N VAL A 144 5.75 -5.89 8.99
CA VAL A 144 5.85 -4.64 8.25
C VAL A 144 6.75 -3.71 9.02
N TYR A 145 7.88 -3.37 8.40
CA TYR A 145 8.82 -2.43 8.99
C TYR A 145 8.37 -1.01 8.67
N VAL A 146 8.16 -0.22 9.72
CA VAL A 146 7.79 1.19 9.65
C VAL A 146 8.97 1.98 10.22
N ASP A 147 9.66 2.74 9.36
CA ASP A 147 10.62 3.78 9.77
C ASP A 147 9.91 5.10 10.09
#